data_AF-A0AAW9W6I5-F1
#
_entry.id   AF-A0AAW9W6I5-F1
#
_cell.length_a   1.000
_cell.length_b   1.000
_cell.length_c   1.000
_cell.angle_alpha   90.00
_cell.angle_beta   90.00
_cell.angle_gamma   90.00
#
_symmetry.space_group_name_H-M   'P 1'
#
loop_
_entity.id
_entity.type
_entity.pdbx_description
1 polymer ?
#
loop_
_entity_poly.entity_id
_entity_poly.type
_entity_poly.pdbx_seq_one_letter_code
_entity_poly.pdbx_strand_id
1 'polypeptide(L)'
;MSKENPYFEQTKQNYIEVEKLYKLGKAKHTSSKYRFLAPAVKRQSEQFLFEAKTQKRKYWKFSRGSLIFVEFGVNIGGELSNNHWAIVLD
;
A
#
# COMPACT_ATOMS: atom_id res chain seq x y z
N MET A 1 20.90 2.30 -10.52
CA MET A 1 19.68 1.49 -10.39
C MET A 1 19.79 0.69 -9.10
N SER A 2 18.88 0.88 -8.13
CA SER A 2 18.90 0.07 -6.90
C SER A 2 18.67 -1.38 -7.30
N LYS A 3 19.50 -2.31 -6.80
CA LYS A 3 19.28 -3.74 -7.00
C LYS A 3 17.88 -4.08 -6.47
N GLU A 4 16.99 -4.55 -7.34
CA GLU A 4 15.66 -4.98 -6.94
C GLU A 4 15.78 -6.06 -5.86
N ASN A 5 14.95 -5.97 -4.83
CA ASN A 5 14.92 -6.97 -3.78
C ASN A 5 14.42 -8.29 -4.39
N PRO A 6 15.22 -9.38 -4.40
CA PRO A 6 14.82 -10.64 -5.05
C PRO A 6 13.53 -11.22 -4.48
N TYR A 7 13.22 -10.95 -3.21
CA TYR A 7 11.96 -11.36 -2.60
C TYR A 7 10.74 -10.69 -3.24
N PHE A 8 10.86 -9.44 -3.68
CA PHE A 8 9.76 -8.69 -4.26
C PHE A 8 9.36 -9.24 -5.63
N GLU A 9 10.34 -9.41 -6.53
CA GLU A 9 10.06 -9.95 -7.87
C GLU A 9 9.57 -11.40 -7.80
N GLN A 10 10.14 -12.23 -6.92
CA GLN A 10 9.65 -13.60 -6.75
C GLN A 10 8.20 -13.63 -6.23
N THR A 11 7.87 -12.77 -5.27
CA THR A 11 6.49 -12.65 -4.76
C THR A 11 5.51 -12.28 -5.88
N LYS A 12 5.86 -11.29 -6.70
CA LYS A 12 5.06 -10.85 -7.85
C LYS A 12 4.84 -11.98 -8.86
N GLN A 13 5.89 -12.73 -9.21
CA GLN A 13 5.77 -13.86 -10.15
C GLN A 13 4.82 -14.95 -9.61
N ASN A 14 4.92 -15.28 -8.32
CA ASN A 14 4.04 -16.28 -7.70
C ASN A 14 2.56 -15.89 -7.80
N TYR A 15 2.22 -14.63 -7.52
CA TYR A 15 0.82 -14.15 -7.64
C TYR A 15 0.31 -14.20 -9.08
N ILE A 16 1.15 -13.83 -10.06
CA ILE A 16 0.81 -13.90 -11.49
C ILE A 16 0.56 -15.36 -11.92
N GLU A 17 1.41 -16.28 -11.48
CA GLU A 17 1.28 -17.70 -11.83
C GLU A 17 0.00 -18.32 -11.24
N VAL A 18 -0.31 -18.01 -9.98
CA VAL A 18 -1.57 -18.43 -9.35
C VAL A 18 -2.76 -17.92 -10.15
N GLU A 19 -2.79 -16.63 -10.52
CA GLU A 19 -3.87 -16.07 -11.35
C GLU A 19 -4.04 -16.83 -12.67
N LYS A 20 -2.93 -17.13 -13.37
CA LYS A 20 -2.93 -17.89 -14.62
C LYS A 20 -3.49 -19.31 -14.44
N LEU A 21 -3.03 -20.05 -13.43
CA LEU A 21 -3.48 -21.41 -13.17
C LEU A 21 -5.00 -21.48 -12.93
N TYR A 22 -5.55 -20.50 -12.23
CA TYR A 22 -6.99 -20.43 -12.00
C TYR A 22 -7.79 -20.02 -13.24
N LYS A 23 -7.32 -19.05 -14.03
CA LYS A 23 -7.95 -18.70 -15.32
C LYS A 23 -8.00 -19.89 -16.28
N LEU A 24 -7.00 -20.77 -16.21
CA LEU A 24 -6.90 -21.99 -17.05
C LEU A 24 -7.60 -23.21 -16.45
N GLY A 25 -8.19 -23.13 -15.25
CA GLY A 25 -8.79 -24.28 -14.56
C GLY A 25 -7.78 -25.38 -14.16
N LYS A 26 -6.48 -25.05 -14.09
CA LYS A 26 -5.38 -25.97 -13.77
C LYS A 26 -4.94 -25.91 -12.31
N ALA A 27 -5.58 -25.07 -11.49
CA ALA A 27 -5.32 -24.99 -10.07
C ALA A 27 -5.72 -26.31 -9.38
N LYS A 28 -4.75 -26.98 -8.75
CA LYS A 28 -4.94 -28.29 -8.12
C LYS A 28 -5.65 -28.23 -6.77
N HIS A 29 -5.64 -27.07 -6.12
CA HIS A 29 -6.16 -26.88 -4.77
C HIS A 29 -7.49 -26.12 -4.82
N THR A 30 -8.46 -26.50 -3.98
CA THR A 30 -9.84 -25.94 -3.98
C THR A 30 -9.99 -24.63 -3.20
N SER A 31 -8.95 -24.23 -2.46
CA SER A 31 -9.00 -23.00 -1.63
C SER A 31 -9.10 -21.73 -2.46
N SER A 32 -10.16 -20.97 -2.23
CA SER A 32 -10.39 -19.64 -2.77
C SER A 32 -9.57 -18.52 -2.12
N LYS A 33 -8.69 -18.83 -1.15
CA LYS A 33 -7.91 -17.82 -0.39
C LYS A 33 -7.17 -16.80 -1.28
N TYR A 34 -6.68 -17.22 -2.45
CA TYR A 34 -6.00 -16.33 -3.40
C TYR A 34 -6.94 -15.34 -4.11
N ARG A 35 -8.26 -15.59 -4.13
CA ARG A 35 -9.27 -14.66 -4.69
C ARG A 35 -9.48 -13.44 -3.79
N PHE A 36 -9.08 -13.55 -2.52
CA PHE A 36 -9.24 -12.49 -1.56
C PHE A 36 -7.91 -11.76 -1.39
N LEU A 37 -7.88 -10.51 -1.81
CA LEU A 37 -6.82 -9.58 -1.41
C LEU A 37 -7.37 -8.73 -0.26
N ALA A 38 -6.63 -8.68 0.85
CA ALA A 38 -7.04 -7.86 1.99
C ALA A 38 -7.18 -6.38 1.56
N PRO A 39 -8.28 -5.69 1.94
CA PRO A 39 -8.49 -4.29 1.56
C PRO A 39 -7.33 -3.36 1.92
N ALA A 40 -6.64 -3.62 3.03
CA ALA A 40 -5.45 -2.88 3.45
C ALA A 40 -4.32 -2.96 2.42
N VAL A 41 -4.10 -4.14 1.83
CA VAL A 41 -3.06 -4.35 0.80
C VAL A 41 -3.41 -3.61 -0.49
N LYS A 42 -4.70 -3.61 -0.88
CA LYS A 42 -5.18 -2.80 -2.01
C LYS A 42 -4.93 -1.32 -1.76
N ARG A 43 -5.36 -0.79 -0.61
CA ARG A 43 -5.19 0.62 -0.23
C ARG A 43 -3.72 1.03 -0.25
N GLN A 44 -2.85 0.20 0.31
CA GLN A 44 -1.40 0.41 0.29
C GLN A 44 -0.85 0.49 -1.13
N SER A 45 -1.25 -0.44 -2.01
CA SER A 45 -0.81 -0.43 -3.41
C SER A 45 -1.24 0.83 -4.15
N GLU A 46 -2.46 1.31 -3.91
CA GLU A 46 -3.01 2.52 -4.52
C GLU A 46 -2.26 3.76 -4.05
N GLN A 47 -1.97 3.85 -2.75
CA GLN A 47 -1.20 4.94 -2.18
C GLN A 47 0.24 4.98 -2.74
N PHE A 48 0.94 3.84 -2.77
CA PHE A 48 2.28 3.78 -3.33
C PHE A 48 2.31 4.15 -4.82
N LEU A 49 1.30 3.70 -5.58
CA LEU A 49 1.16 4.06 -6.99
C LEU A 49 0.92 5.57 -7.17
N PHE A 50 0.08 6.16 -6.32
CA PHE A 50 -0.18 7.59 -6.31
C PHE A 50 1.09 8.39 -6.00
N GLU A 51 1.85 8.00 -4.98
CA GLU A 51 3.11 8.64 -4.58
C GLU A 51 4.19 8.51 -5.66
N ALA A 52 4.27 7.37 -6.36
CA ALA A 52 5.22 7.16 -7.44
C ALA A 52 4.89 7.99 -8.70
N LYS A 53 3.60 8.22 -8.98
CA LYS A 53 3.13 8.96 -10.17
C LYS A 53 3.01 10.46 -9.95
N THR A 54 2.74 10.90 -8.73
CA THR A 54 2.39 12.29 -8.43
C THR A 54 3.58 13.00 -7.81
N GLN A 55 4.02 14.09 -8.43
CA GLN A 55 5.08 14.93 -7.87
C GLN A 55 4.60 15.60 -6.56
N LYS A 56 5.51 15.79 -5.60
CA LYS A 56 5.21 16.38 -4.27
C LYS A 56 4.30 17.62 -4.40
N ARG A 57 3.10 17.55 -3.84
CA ARG A 57 2.23 18.72 -3.66
C ARG A 57 2.92 19.74 -2.75
N LYS A 58 2.68 21.03 -2.97
CA LYS A 58 2.99 22.06 -1.97
C LYS A 58 2.32 21.65 -0.65
N TYR A 59 3.12 21.45 0.39
CA TYR A 59 2.61 21.12 1.71
C TYR A 59 1.80 22.29 2.25
N TRP A 60 0.62 22.01 2.76
CA TRP A 60 -0.18 22.97 3.51
C TRP A 60 0.61 23.37 4.76
N LYS A 61 0.73 24.67 5.00
CA LYS A 61 1.33 25.21 6.22
C LYS A 61 0.22 25.64 7.15
N PHE A 62 0.30 25.22 8.40
CA PHE A 62 -0.62 25.55 9.46
C PHE A 62 0.17 26.20 10.60
N SER A 63 -0.46 27.09 11.36
CA SER A 63 0.21 27.71 12.51
C SER A 63 0.36 26.72 13.67
N ARG A 64 1.42 26.86 14.45
CA ARG A 64 1.61 26.16 15.73
C ARG A 64 0.35 26.22 16.61
N GLY A 65 -0.02 25.09 17.19
CA GLY A 65 -1.21 24.92 18.02
C GLY A 65 -2.50 24.59 17.24
N SER A 66 -2.47 24.61 15.90
CA SER A 66 -3.65 24.23 15.10
C SER A 66 -3.99 22.75 15.28
N LEU A 67 -5.28 22.47 15.44
CA LEU A 67 -5.84 21.11 15.36
C LEU A 67 -6.23 20.81 13.91
N ILE A 68 -5.61 19.79 13.32
CA ILE A 68 -5.81 19.41 11.92
C ILE A 68 -6.18 17.93 11.79
N PHE A 69 -6.99 17.61 10.79
CA PHE A 69 -7.32 16.23 10.44
C PHE A 69 -6.39 15.76 9.32
N VAL A 70 -5.54 14.77 9.62
CA VAL A 70 -4.44 14.34 8.76
C VAL A 70 -4.60 12.87 8.42
N GLU A 71 -4.48 12.54 7.13
CA GLU A 71 -4.28 11.17 6.68
C GLU A 71 -2.78 10.85 6.71
N PHE A 72 -2.34 10.06 7.70
CA PHE A 72 -0.92 9.65 7.84
C PHE A 72 -0.49 8.57 6.85
N GLY A 73 -1.36 8.15 5.94
CA GLY A 73 -1.03 7.15 4.93
C GLY A 73 -1.03 5.73 5.45
N VAL A 74 -0.17 4.87 4.90
CA VAL A 74 -0.02 3.46 5.29
C VAL A 74 1.16 3.32 6.26
N ASN A 75 0.94 2.62 7.37
CA ASN A 75 1.96 2.35 8.40
C ASN A 75 3.10 1.48 7.85
N ILE A 76 4.33 1.79 8.27
CA ILE A 76 5.46 0.86 8.26
C ILE A 76 5.80 0.45 9.71
N GLY A 77 5.38 -0.76 10.12
CA GLY A 77 5.64 -1.28 11.46
C GLY A 77 4.68 -0.76 12.54
N GLY A 78 5.18 0.05 13.48
CA GLY A 78 4.44 0.53 14.66
C GLY A 78 3.96 1.99 14.56
N GLU A 79 4.03 2.60 13.38
CA GLU A 79 3.73 4.01 13.16
C GLU A 79 2.21 4.29 13.15
N LEU A 80 1.80 5.53 13.42
CA LEU A 80 0.40 5.92 13.21
C LEU A 80 0.07 5.90 11.70
N SER A 81 -1.14 5.47 11.35
CA SER A 81 -1.61 5.42 9.96
C SER A 81 -3.09 5.71 9.85
N ASN A 82 -3.60 5.96 8.65
CA ASN A 82 -4.97 6.42 8.41
C ASN A 82 -5.25 7.81 9.03
N ASN A 83 -6.53 8.17 9.09
CA ASN A 83 -6.99 9.49 9.47
C ASN A 83 -6.97 9.70 10.98
N HIS A 84 -6.35 10.79 11.42
CA HIS A 84 -6.22 11.15 12.82
C HIS A 84 -6.31 12.66 13.01
N TRP A 85 -6.71 13.06 14.22
CA TRP A 85 -6.54 14.43 14.68
C TRP A 85 -5.10 14.63 15.17
N ALA A 86 -4.45 15.69 14.71
CA ALA A 86 -3.07 16.04 15.07
C ALA A 86 -2.98 17.53 15.45
N ILE A 87 -2.04 17.85 16.33
CA ILE A 87 -1.72 19.23 16.73
C ILE A 87 -0.39 19.63 16.08
N VAL A 88 -0.36 20.79 15.45
CA VAL A 88 0.85 21.34 14.82
C VAL A 88 1.80 21.88 15.91
N LEU A 89 3.04 21.41 15.94
CA LEU A 89 4.01 21.78 16.98
C LEU A 89 5.07 22.82 16.56
N ASP A 90 5.22 23.05 15.25
CA ASP A 90 6.18 23.98 14.65
C ASP A 90 5.50 25.30 14.24
#